data_AF-A0A955RHA0-F1
#
_entry.id   AF-A0A955RHA0-F1
#
_cell.length_a   1.000
_cell.length_b   1.000
_cell.length_c   1.000
_cell.angle_alpha   90.00
_cell.angle_beta   90.00
_cell.angle_gamma   90.00
#
_symmetry.space_group_name_H-M   'P 1'
#
loop_
_entity.id
_entity.type
_entity.pdbx_description
1 polymer ?
#
loop_
_entity_poly.entity_id
_entity_poly.type
_entity_poly.pdbx_seq_one_letter_code
_entity_poly.pdbx_strand_id
1 'polypeptide(L)'
;MNLLPQNLELLDLIPALAIITGGLIIGLIIQIIILVRIRQLFKKTKFTYDDRLVNSLGNSPIIYSLLAAIYIASFTLDIPQDGLNLLKQFLIVISLVELTIIVSRISGISVEVYLRKVSGDSSASLFTNAARILVYIVGFLIISQTLGINITAALTALGV
;
A
#
# COMPACT_ATOMS: atom_id res chain seq x y z
N MET A 1 -20.09 -21.06 -19.87
CA MET A 1 -19.56 -19.85 -19.21
C MET A 1 -20.56 -19.42 -18.14
N ASN A 2 -20.63 -20.19 -17.04
CA ASN A 2 -21.40 -19.86 -15.84
C ASN A 2 -20.36 -19.58 -14.76
N LEU A 3 -20.07 -18.30 -14.55
CA LEU A 3 -19.04 -17.81 -13.62
C LEU A 3 -19.58 -17.58 -12.21
N LEU A 4 -20.79 -18.04 -11.90
CA LEU A 4 -21.40 -17.91 -10.59
C LEU A 4 -21.96 -19.27 -10.13
N PRO A 5 -21.56 -19.77 -8.94
CA PRO A 5 -22.17 -20.95 -8.36
C PRO A 5 -23.66 -20.66 -8.12
N GLN A 6 -24.52 -21.57 -8.58
CA GLN A 6 -25.99 -21.45 -8.48
C GLN A 6 -26.52 -21.52 -7.04
N ASN A 7 -25.64 -21.66 -6.04
CA ASN A 7 -25.97 -21.93 -4.64
C ASN A 7 -25.19 -21.01 -3.68
N LEU A 8 -25.19 -19.69 -3.90
CA LEU A 8 -24.89 -18.76 -2.81
C LEU A 8 -26.12 -18.75 -1.91
N GLU A 9 -26.22 -19.69 -0.97
CA GLU A 9 -27.19 -19.53 0.12
C GLU A 9 -26.84 -18.23 0.84
N LEU A 10 -27.85 -17.38 1.08
CA LEU A 10 -27.68 -16.10 1.80
C LEU A 10 -26.93 -16.26 3.14
N LEU A 11 -26.90 -17.49 3.67
CA LEU A 11 -26.18 -17.92 4.87
C LEU A 11 -24.65 -17.82 4.74
N ASP A 12 -24.05 -18.09 3.57
CA ASP A 12 -22.59 -18.09 3.40
C ASP A 12 -22.00 -16.68 3.25
N LEU A 13 -22.84 -15.70 2.91
CA LEU A 13 -22.44 -14.29 2.79
C LEU A 13 -22.32 -13.59 4.16
N ILE A 14 -23.08 -14.05 5.16
CA ILE A 14 -23.10 -13.49 6.51
C ILE A 14 -21.72 -13.55 7.18
N PRO A 15 -21.02 -14.71 7.26
CA PRO A 15 -19.71 -14.77 7.89
C PRO A 15 -18.66 -13.96 7.12
N ALA A 16 -18.70 -13.95 5.78
CA ALA A 16 -17.80 -13.17 4.95
C ALA A 16 -17.95 -11.65 5.22
N LEU A 17 -19.19 -11.15 5.28
CA LEU A 17 -19.50 -9.76 5.61
C LEU A 17 -19.08 -9.40 7.04
N ALA A 18 -19.28 -10.30 8.00
CA ALA A 18 -18.85 -10.10 9.39
C ALA A 18 -17.32 -9.99 9.50
N ILE A 19 -16.58 -10.81 8.75
CA ILE A 19 -15.10 -10.75 8.71
C ILE A 19 -14.64 -9.42 8.09
N ILE A 20 -15.23 -9.00 6.97
CA ILE A 20 -14.85 -7.76 6.29
C ILE A 20 -15.15 -6.54 7.18
N THR A 21 -16.34 -6.50 7.81
CA THR A 21 -16.69 -5.40 8.72
C THR A 21 -15.83 -5.40 9.98
N GLY A 22 -15.55 -6.57 10.57
CA GLY A 22 -14.61 -6.72 11.67
C GLY A 22 -13.20 -6.26 11.31
N GLY A 23 -12.72 -6.65 10.14
CA GLY A 23 -11.44 -6.20 9.59
C GLY A 23 -11.36 -4.69 9.38
N LEU A 24 -12.44 -4.06 8.92
CA LEU A 24 -12.50 -2.60 8.80
C LEU A 24 -12.39 -1.93 10.17
N ILE A 25 -13.13 -2.41 11.17
CA ILE A 25 -13.07 -1.89 12.55
C ILE A 25 -11.66 -2.05 13.12
N ILE A 26 -11.05 -3.23 12.97
CA ILE A 26 -9.67 -3.49 13.38
C ILE A 26 -8.71 -2.53 12.68
N GLY A 27 -8.89 -2.29 11.38
CA GLY A 27 -8.08 -1.37 10.60
C GLY A 27 -8.15 0.07 11.10
N LEU A 28 -9.35 0.53 11.46
CA LEU A 28 -9.56 1.85 12.08
C LEU A 28 -8.87 1.94 13.45
N ILE A 29 -8.98 0.91 14.29
CA ILE A 29 -8.33 0.87 15.60
C ILE A 29 -6.81 0.90 15.44
N ILE A 30 -6.26 0.06 14.54
CA ILE A 30 -4.83 0.03 14.23
C ILE A 30 -4.37 1.39 13.72
N GLN A 31 -5.13 2.04 12.84
CA GLN A 31 -4.79 3.38 12.34
C GLN A 31 -4.68 4.38 13.50
N ILE A 32 -5.65 4.40 14.42
CA ILE A 32 -5.61 5.27 15.60
C ILE A 32 -4.36 4.97 16.44
N ILE A 33 -4.08 3.70 16.73
CA ILE A 33 -2.91 3.29 17.53
C ILE A 33 -1.61 3.73 16.86
N ILE A 34 -1.46 3.49 15.56
CA ILE A 34 -0.27 3.87 14.79
C ILE A 34 -0.10 5.39 14.82
N LEU A 35 -1.16 6.16 14.55
CA LEU A 35 -1.10 7.63 14.56
C LEU A 35 -0.70 8.16 15.95
N VAL A 36 -1.28 7.62 17.02
CA VAL A 36 -0.94 8.01 18.39
C VAL A 36 0.52 7.65 18.71
N ARG A 37 0.95 6.44 18.36
CA ARG A 37 2.29 5.97 18.68
C ARG A 37 3.38 6.74 17.94
N ILE A 38 3.17 6.99 16.65
CA ILE A 38 4.09 7.76 15.83
C ILE A 38 4.18 9.21 16.36
N ARG A 39 3.05 9.86 16.68
CA ARG A 39 3.04 11.19 17.31
C ARG A 39 3.78 11.22 18.65
N GLN A 40 3.67 10.18 19.46
CA GLN A 40 4.39 10.09 20.74
C GLN A 40 5.90 9.91 20.56
N LEU A 41 6.34 9.13 19.56
CA LEU A 41 7.76 8.98 19.23
C LEU A 41 8.35 10.32 18.80
N PHE A 42 7.60 11.06 18.00
CA PHE A 42 8.03 12.33 17.45
C PHE A 42 8.00 13.50 18.45
N LYS A 43 7.08 13.51 19.44
CA LYS A 43 7.13 14.45 20.57
C LYS A 43 8.46 14.44 21.34
N LYS A 44 9.23 13.34 21.28
CA LYS A 44 10.53 13.21 21.95
C LYS A 44 11.70 13.73 21.10
N THR A 45 11.45 14.09 19.84
CA THR A 45 12.45 14.55 18.87
C THR A 45 12.13 15.96 18.37
N LYS A 46 13.13 16.83 18.22
CA LYS A 46 12.98 18.20 17.64
C LYS A 46 12.79 18.17 16.11
N PHE A 47 12.00 17.25 15.57
CA PHE A 47 11.98 16.99 14.13
C PHE A 47 10.85 17.81 13.48
N THR A 48 11.20 18.89 12.78
CA THR A 48 10.25 19.91 12.26
C THR A 48 9.24 19.37 11.20
N TYR A 49 9.38 18.12 10.75
CA TYR A 49 8.61 17.51 9.66
C TYR A 49 7.67 16.36 10.12
N ASP A 50 7.45 16.25 11.43
CA ASP A 50 6.74 15.14 12.08
C ASP A 50 5.35 14.86 11.50
N ASP A 51 4.54 15.89 11.28
CA ASP A 51 3.17 15.71 10.79
C ASP A 51 3.14 15.22 9.33
N ARG A 52 4.13 15.59 8.51
CA ARG A 52 4.19 15.18 7.10
C ARG A 52 4.57 13.72 6.95
N LEU A 53 5.46 13.21 7.80
CA LEU A 53 5.81 11.78 7.85
C LEU A 53 4.64 10.94 8.37
N VAL A 54 3.95 11.40 9.42
CA VAL A 54 2.74 10.72 9.90
C VAL A 54 1.68 10.67 8.81
N ASN A 55 1.44 11.79 8.12
CA ASN A 55 0.46 11.88 7.03
C ASN A 55 0.88 11.05 5.80
N SER A 56 2.16 10.72 5.64
CA SER A 56 2.63 9.91 4.51
C SER A 56 2.03 8.49 4.51
N LEU A 57 1.77 7.94 5.70
CA LEU A 57 1.10 6.65 5.93
C LEU A 57 -0.42 6.68 5.68
N GLY A 58 -1.03 7.86 5.55
CA GLY A 58 -2.45 8.02 5.21
C GLY A 58 -3.41 7.01 5.87
N ASN A 59 -4.19 6.32 5.02
CA ASN A 59 -5.13 5.26 5.40
C ASN A 59 -4.57 3.85 5.16
N SER A 60 -3.25 3.69 4.98
CA SER A 60 -2.64 2.40 4.66
C SER A 60 -2.99 1.30 5.68
N PRO A 61 -3.05 1.55 7.01
CA PRO A 61 -3.45 0.51 7.95
C PRO A 61 -4.87 -0.02 7.71
N ILE A 62 -5.81 0.85 7.30
CA ILE A 62 -7.16 0.42 6.92
C ILE A 62 -7.11 -0.47 5.67
N ILE A 63 -6.35 -0.05 4.66
CA ILE A 63 -6.21 -0.80 3.40
C ILE A 63 -5.66 -2.20 3.68
N TYR A 64 -4.54 -2.32 4.41
CA TYR A 64 -3.96 -3.62 4.73
C TYR A 64 -4.88 -4.49 5.59
N SER A 65 -5.64 -3.90 6.51
CA SER A 65 -6.64 -4.63 7.30
C SER A 65 -7.79 -5.14 6.44
N LEU A 66 -8.27 -4.34 5.49
CA LEU A 66 -9.28 -4.77 4.51
C LEU A 66 -8.77 -5.88 3.61
N LEU A 67 -7.54 -5.77 3.10
CA LEU A 67 -6.92 -6.81 2.26
C LEU A 67 -6.80 -8.13 3.03
N ALA A 68 -6.35 -8.08 4.29
CA ALA A 68 -6.27 -9.25 5.15
C ALA A 68 -7.66 -9.84 5.43
N ALA A 69 -8.66 -9.00 5.70
CA ALA A 69 -10.03 -9.44 5.94
C ALA A 69 -10.67 -10.09 4.71
N ILE A 70 -10.45 -9.52 3.52
CA ILE A 70 -10.89 -10.10 2.25
C ILE A 70 -10.23 -11.47 2.03
N TYR A 71 -8.92 -11.58 2.31
CA TYR A 71 -8.22 -12.87 2.21
C TYR A 71 -8.79 -13.90 3.19
N ILE A 72 -9.06 -13.53 4.43
CA ILE A 72 -9.62 -14.43 5.44
C ILE A 72 -11.05 -14.85 5.07
N ALA A 73 -11.88 -13.90 4.60
CA ALA A 73 -13.24 -14.17 4.13
C ALA A 73 -13.26 -15.09 2.91
N SER A 74 -12.18 -15.15 2.12
CA SER A 74 -12.09 -16.10 1.00
C SER A 74 -12.10 -17.56 1.45
N PHE A 75 -11.70 -17.87 2.68
CA PHE A 75 -11.77 -19.23 3.24
C PHE A 75 -13.17 -19.64 3.69
N THR A 76 -14.10 -18.70 3.84
CA THR A 76 -15.50 -19.01 4.19
C THR A 76 -16.35 -19.24 2.95
N LEU A 77 -15.81 -18.99 1.77
CA LEU A 77 -16.48 -19.12 0.48
C LEU A 77 -15.86 -20.30 -0.27
N ASP A 78 -16.69 -21.13 -0.91
CA ASP A 78 -16.22 -22.25 -1.74
C ASP A 78 -15.76 -21.73 -3.11
N ILE A 79 -14.69 -20.93 -3.11
CA ILE A 79 -14.14 -20.29 -4.30
C ILE A 79 -13.25 -21.30 -5.05
N PRO A 80 -13.48 -21.53 -6.36
CA PRO A 80 -12.59 -22.39 -7.15
C PRO A 80 -11.16 -21.86 -7.15
N GLN A 81 -10.18 -22.77 -7.28
CA GLN A 81 -8.75 -22.46 -7.17
C GLN A 81 -8.30 -21.30 -8.09
N ASP A 82 -8.85 -21.22 -9.31
CA ASP A 82 -8.55 -20.14 -10.25
C ASP A 82 -9.02 -18.77 -9.73
N GLY A 83 -10.19 -18.72 -9.09
CA GLY A 83 -10.70 -17.53 -8.44
C GLY A 83 -9.85 -17.10 -7.24
N LEU A 84 -9.38 -18.06 -6.44
CA LEU A 84 -8.46 -17.78 -5.33
C LEU A 84 -7.10 -17.26 -5.80
N ASN A 85 -6.57 -17.78 -6.91
CA ASN A 85 -5.32 -17.32 -7.50
C ASN A 85 -5.45 -15.87 -8.01
N LEU A 86 -6.55 -15.56 -8.71
CA LEU A 86 -6.85 -14.19 -9.13
C LEU A 86 -7.00 -13.25 -7.94
N LEU A 87 -7.74 -13.65 -6.91
CA LEU A 87 -7.89 -12.86 -5.68
C LEU A 87 -6.52 -12.54 -5.05
N LYS A 88 -5.68 -13.56 -4.86
CA LYS A 88 -4.32 -13.38 -4.32
C LYS A 88 -3.51 -12.40 -5.16
N GLN A 89 -3.56 -12.52 -6.49
CA GLN A 89 -2.85 -11.62 -7.39
C GLN A 89 -3.34 -10.16 -7.23
N PHE A 90 -4.66 -9.94 -7.18
CA PHE A 90 -5.24 -8.61 -6.93
C PHE A 90 -4.81 -8.03 -5.57
N LEU A 91 -4.86 -8.83 -4.50
CA LEU A 91 -4.47 -8.40 -3.16
C LEU A 91 -2.99 -7.99 -3.10
N ILE A 92 -2.11 -8.76 -3.76
CA ILE A 92 -0.67 -8.44 -3.84
C ILE A 92 -0.46 -7.14 -4.62
N VAL A 93 -1.12 -6.96 -5.77
CA VAL A 93 -0.97 -5.74 -6.58
C VAL A 93 -1.42 -4.50 -5.82
N ILE A 94 -2.57 -4.54 -5.15
CA ILE A 94 -3.05 -3.40 -4.33
C ILE A 94 -2.05 -3.09 -3.21
N SER A 95 -1.50 -4.13 -2.56
CA SER A 95 -0.48 -3.98 -1.53
C SER A 95 0.77 -3.28 -2.07
N LEU A 96 1.26 -3.69 -3.24
CA LEU A 96 2.44 -3.10 -3.88
C LEU A 96 2.22 -1.64 -4.31
N VAL A 97 1.03 -1.32 -4.83
CA VAL A 97 0.66 0.06 -5.19
C VAL A 97 0.69 0.95 -3.96
N GLU A 98 0.02 0.53 -2.88
CA GLU A 98 -0.03 1.31 -1.64
C GLU A 98 1.37 1.47 -1.02
N LEU A 99 2.16 0.40 -0.98
CA LEU A 99 3.55 0.45 -0.53
C LEU A 99 4.38 1.43 -1.35
N THR A 100 4.26 1.40 -2.68
CA THR A 100 4.98 2.31 -3.59
C THR A 100 4.62 3.77 -3.30
N ILE A 101 3.35 4.08 -3.04
CA ILE A 101 2.89 5.43 -2.69
C ILE A 101 3.49 5.88 -1.36
N ILE A 102 3.48 5.03 -0.33
CA ILE A 102 4.09 5.33 0.98
C ILE A 102 5.58 5.63 0.82
N VAL A 103 6.32 4.74 0.14
CA VAL A 103 7.77 4.89 -0.07
C VAL A 103 8.05 6.17 -0.85
N SER A 104 7.29 6.46 -1.90
CA SER A 104 7.45 7.69 -2.70
C SER A 104 7.26 8.95 -1.85
N ARG A 105 6.23 8.98 -1.00
CA ARG A 105 6.00 10.10 -0.07
C ARG A 105 7.15 10.26 0.91
N ILE A 106 7.62 9.17 1.52
CA ILE A 106 8.74 9.19 2.47
C ILE A 106 10.02 9.67 1.78
N SER A 107 10.38 9.09 0.62
CA SER A 107 11.57 9.50 -0.15
C SER A 107 11.53 10.98 -0.51
N GLY A 108 10.38 11.49 -0.94
CA GLY A 108 10.21 12.91 -1.23
C GLY A 108 10.43 13.79 0.02
N ILE A 109 9.90 13.40 1.19
CA ILE A 109 10.14 14.13 2.43
C ILE A 109 11.62 14.07 2.83
N SER A 110 12.25 12.90 2.76
CA SER A 110 13.67 12.72 3.11
C SER A 110 14.60 13.60 2.26
N VAL A 111 14.37 13.65 0.95
CA VAL A 111 15.16 14.47 0.02
C VAL A 111 14.92 15.96 0.29
N GLU A 112 13.67 16.36 0.57
CA GLU A 112 13.34 17.76 0.90
C GLU A 112 14.10 18.23 2.14
N VAL A 113 14.06 17.42 3.21
CA VAL A 113 14.73 17.70 4.48
C VAL A 113 16.23 17.83 4.31
N TYR A 114 16.84 16.93 3.52
CA TYR A 114 18.27 16.97 3.25
C TYR A 114 18.67 18.23 2.48
N LEU A 115 17.95 18.56 1.40
CA LEU A 115 18.31 19.69 0.53
C LEU A 115 18.13 21.05 1.19
N ARG A 116 17.05 21.23 1.98
CA ARG A 116 16.85 22.47 2.75
C ARG A 116 18.00 22.71 3.74
N LYS A 117 18.62 21.65 4.27
CA LYS A 117 19.76 21.77 5.18
C LYS A 117 21.06 22.18 4.48
N VAL A 118 21.25 21.79 3.21
CA VAL A 118 22.54 21.92 2.51
C VAL A 118 22.55 23.06 1.48
N SER A 119 21.43 23.36 0.82
CA SER A 119 21.42 24.16 -0.42
C SER A 119 20.41 25.33 -0.44
N GLY A 120 19.60 25.50 0.62
CA GLY A 120 18.48 26.44 0.63
C GLY A 120 17.26 25.95 -0.16
N ASP A 121 16.22 26.78 -0.24
CA ASP A 121 14.85 26.37 -0.65
C ASP A 121 14.64 26.17 -2.16
N SER A 122 15.46 26.78 -3.02
CA SER A 122 15.14 26.94 -4.45
C SER A 122 15.28 25.67 -5.29
N SER A 123 16.08 24.68 -4.86
CA SER A 123 16.32 23.44 -5.63
C SER A 123 15.57 22.21 -5.11
N ALA A 124 14.92 22.29 -3.94
CA ALA A 124 14.36 21.11 -3.27
C ALA A 124 13.23 20.43 -4.07
N SER A 125 12.40 21.18 -4.78
CA SER A 125 11.25 20.62 -5.52
C SER A 125 11.63 19.71 -6.69
N LEU A 126 12.69 20.05 -7.45
CA LEU A 126 13.13 19.26 -8.59
C LEU A 126 13.64 17.88 -8.14
N PHE A 127 14.55 17.87 -7.17
CA PHE A 127 15.13 16.62 -6.66
C PHE A 127 14.12 15.77 -5.89
N THR A 128 13.19 16.38 -5.15
CA THR A 128 12.13 15.63 -4.46
C THR A 128 11.17 14.96 -5.44
N ASN A 129 10.80 15.65 -6.53
CA ASN A 129 10.00 15.05 -7.59
C ASN A 129 10.76 13.96 -8.35
N ALA A 130 12.05 14.16 -8.64
CA ALA A 130 12.89 13.13 -9.24
C ALA A 130 12.93 11.85 -8.38
N ALA A 131 13.13 11.98 -7.06
CA ALA A 131 13.11 10.86 -6.14
C ALA A 131 11.76 10.12 -6.15
N ARG A 132 10.64 10.85 -6.15
CA ARG A 132 9.29 10.25 -6.25
C ARG A 132 9.10 9.48 -7.56
N ILE A 133 9.50 10.07 -8.68
CA ILE A 133 9.39 9.45 -10.01
C ILE A 133 10.20 8.16 -10.06
N LEU A 134 11.44 8.16 -9.53
CA LEU A 134 12.26 6.95 -9.48
C LEU A 134 11.60 5.84 -8.66
N VAL A 135 11.02 6.17 -7.50
CA VAL A 135 10.26 5.19 -6.71
C VAL A 135 9.05 4.66 -7.48
N TYR A 136 8.31 5.50 -8.20
CA TYR A 136 7.19 5.05 -9.01
C TYR A 136 7.62 4.15 -10.17
N ILE A 137 8.74 4.44 -10.82
CA ILE A 137 9.31 3.58 -11.87
C ILE A 137 9.63 2.21 -11.28
N VAL A 138 10.36 2.15 -10.17
CA VAL A 138 10.72 0.88 -9.51
C VAL A 138 9.47 0.11 -9.07
N GLY A 139 8.53 0.80 -8.42
CA GLY A 139 7.26 0.18 -8.00
C GLY A 139 6.46 -0.37 -9.19
N PHE A 140 6.39 0.38 -10.30
CA PHE A 140 5.74 -0.07 -11.52
C PHE A 140 6.41 -1.32 -12.11
N LEU A 141 7.74 -1.39 -12.10
CA LEU A 141 8.48 -2.58 -12.55
C LEU A 141 8.20 -3.79 -11.67
N ILE A 142 8.19 -3.63 -10.34
CA ILE A 142 7.87 -4.71 -9.40
C ILE A 142 6.44 -5.21 -9.62
N ILE A 143 5.48 -4.30 -9.81
CA ILE A 143 4.08 -4.66 -10.10
C ILE A 143 4.00 -5.39 -11.45
N SER A 144 4.66 -4.88 -12.48
CA SER A 144 4.67 -5.50 -13.81
C SER A 144 5.24 -6.92 -13.78
N GLN A 145 6.36 -7.11 -13.09
CA GLN A 145 6.96 -8.43 -12.88
C GLN A 145 6.02 -9.37 -12.12
N THR A 146 5.33 -8.86 -11.10
CA THR A 146 4.33 -9.62 -10.32
C THR A 146 3.13 -10.04 -11.18
N LEU A 147 2.77 -9.25 -12.18
CA LEU A 147 1.74 -9.56 -13.18
C LEU A 147 2.23 -10.49 -14.30
N GLY A 148 3.51 -10.89 -14.30
CA GLY A 148 4.12 -11.73 -15.33
C GLY A 148 4.49 -10.98 -16.61
N ILE A 149 4.49 -9.64 -16.58
CA ILE A 149 4.92 -8.80 -17.70
C ILE A 149 6.45 -8.83 -17.76
N ASN A 150 7.00 -9.08 -18.94
CA ASN A 150 8.45 -9.07 -19.15
C ASN A 150 8.99 -7.63 -19.01
N ILE A 151 9.83 -7.40 -17.99
CA ILE A 151 10.46 -6.12 -17.70
C ILE A 151 11.88 -5.97 -18.29
N THR A 152 12.40 -6.95 -19.02
CA THR A 152 13.78 -6.94 -19.55
C THR A 152 14.06 -5.70 -20.38
N ALA A 153 13.15 -5.33 -21.30
CA ALA A 153 13.33 -4.13 -22.12
C ALA A 153 13.41 -2.84 -21.28
N ALA A 154 12.64 -2.77 -20.19
CA ALA A 154 12.66 -1.63 -19.28
C ALA A 154 13.95 -1.60 -18.43
N LEU A 155 14.44 -2.75 -17.96
CA LEU A 155 15.72 -2.86 -17.25
C LEU A 155 16.91 -2.48 -18.16
N THR A 156 16.89 -2.92 -19.42
CA THR A 156 17.90 -2.55 -20.42
C THR A 156 17.90 -1.04 -20.68
N ALA A 157 16.73 -0.40 -20.76
CA ALA A 157 16.63 1.06 -20.90
C ALA A 157 17.17 1.82 -19.68
N LEU A 158 17.14 1.20 -18.49
CA LEU A 158 17.74 1.72 -17.26
C LEU A 158 19.24 1.43 -17.16
N GLY A 159 19.81 0.64 -18.08
CA GLY A 159 21.25 0.33 -18.13
C GLY A 159 21.71 -0.76 -17.17
N VAL A 160 20.81 -1.66 -16.75
CA VAL A 160 21.12 -2.85 -15.92
C VAL A 160 21.01 -4.12 -16.75
#